data_AF-Q0SW53-F1
#
_entry.id   AF-Q0SW53-F1
#
_cell.length_a   1.000
_cell.length_b   1.000
_cell.length_c   1.000
_cell.angle_alpha   90.00
_cell.angle_beta   90.00
_cell.angle_gamma   90.00
#
_symmetry.space_group_name_H-M   'P 1'
#
loop_
_entity.id
_entity.type
_entity.pdbx_description
1 polymer ?
#
loop_
_entity_poly.entity_id
_entity_poly.type
_entity_poly.pdbx_seq_one_letter_code
_entity_poly.pdbx_strand_id
1 'polypeptide(L)'
;MLHYVVIHKISEKEIVAADPAKGIVKYKPSDFFNIWTGILLIMTPTTEFKKGNEVKGVFTRFFDLLKPQKGLLFNIFLASLLITAFGIIGSFYFKFLLDDIVPNNLRQSLTVFSIGFIILSVFKVITEAFRTQLLIHLGQRLDIPLMLGYYDHVVNLPMNFFGTREVGEIISRFNDASKIR
;
A
#
# COMPACT_ATOMS: atom_id res chain seq x y z
N MET A 1 2.66 34.18 4.11
CA MET A 1 2.45 32.88 4.78
C MET A 1 3.44 32.78 5.92
N LEU A 2 2.98 32.42 7.11
CA LEU A 2 3.85 32.11 8.24
C LEU A 2 4.28 30.65 8.10
N HIS A 3 5.58 30.37 8.15
CA HIS A 3 6.15 29.03 8.04
C HIS A 3 6.95 28.73 9.31
N TYR A 4 6.67 27.60 9.94
CA TYR A 4 7.38 27.17 11.14
C TYR A 4 8.43 26.13 10.79
N VAL A 5 9.62 26.27 11.38
CA VAL A 5 10.78 25.40 11.13
C VAL A 5 11.37 24.97 12.47
N VAL A 6 11.83 23.73 12.59
CA VAL A 6 12.45 23.23 13.83
C VAL A 6 13.96 23.30 13.71
N ILE A 7 14.62 24.07 14.57
CA ILE A 7 16.09 24.15 14.57
C ILE A 7 16.65 22.98 15.39
N HIS A 8 17.49 22.16 14.76
CA HIS A 8 18.14 21.02 15.41
C HIS A 8 19.53 21.36 15.94
N LYS A 9 20.32 22.11 15.16
CA LYS A 9 21.71 22.43 15.50
C LYS A 9 22.10 23.77 14.89
N ILE A 10 22.79 24.59 15.66
CA ILE A 10 23.39 25.85 15.22
C ILE A 10 24.90 25.72 15.37
N SER A 11 25.63 26.15 14.34
CA SER A 11 27.09 26.27 14.35
C SER A 11 27.50 27.57 13.64
N GLU A 12 28.74 27.99 13.80
CA GLU A 12 29.26 29.23 13.15
C GLU A 12 29.18 29.18 11.61
N LYS A 13 29.18 27.98 11.02
CA LYS A 13 29.19 27.79 9.55
C LYS A 13 27.83 27.42 8.98
N GLU A 14 27.02 26.67 9.74
CA GLU A 14 25.73 26.16 9.27
C GLU A 14 24.67 26.06 10.38
N ILE A 15 23.42 26.27 9.99
CA ILE A 15 22.22 26.04 10.79
C ILE A 15 21.47 24.85 10.17
N VAL A 16 21.26 23.81 10.95
CA VAL A 16 20.49 22.62 10.57
C VAL A 16 19.06 22.81 11.05
N ALA A 17 18.12 22.94 10.12
CA ALA A 17 16.71 23.08 10.39
C ALA A 17 15.93 21.93 9.74
N ALA A 18 14.97 21.37 10.45
CA ALA A 18 13.98 20.45 9.90
C ALA A 18 12.77 21.27 9.44
N ASP A 19 12.65 21.42 8.12
CA ASP A 19 11.52 22.06 7.45
C ASP A 19 10.41 21.01 7.22
N PRO A 20 9.19 21.22 7.74
CA PRO A 20 8.07 20.30 7.52
C PRO A 20 7.76 20.01 6.05
N ALA A 21 8.07 20.94 5.14
CA ALA A 21 7.82 20.79 3.71
C ALA A 21 8.99 20.16 2.92
N LYS A 22 10.23 20.34 3.39
CA LYS A 22 11.45 19.94 2.64
C LYS A 22 12.31 18.90 3.34
N GLY A 23 11.96 18.52 4.57
CA GLY A 23 12.80 17.66 5.42
C GLY A 23 13.96 18.43 6.05
N ILE A 24 15.07 17.73 6.31
CA ILE A 24 16.24 18.35 6.98
C ILE A 24 17.03 19.15 5.96
N VAL A 25 17.12 20.45 6.19
CA VAL A 25 17.80 21.44 5.36
C VAL A 25 18.91 22.14 6.14
N LYS A 26 19.94 22.58 5.41
CA LYS A 26 21.08 23.31 5.98
C LYS A 26 21.13 24.70 5.38
N TYR A 27 21.21 25.70 6.24
CA TYR A 27 21.33 27.10 5.86
C TYR A 27 22.67 27.67 6.33
N LYS A 28 23.25 28.59 5.57
CA LYS A 28 24.28 29.49 6.12
C LYS A 28 23.60 30.46 7.08
N PRO A 29 24.28 30.90 8.15
CA PRO A 29 23.71 31.85 9.11
C PRO A 29 23.14 33.11 8.42
N SER A 30 23.90 33.70 7.49
CA SER A 30 23.46 34.87 6.70
C SER A 30 22.11 34.67 6.03
N ASP A 31 21.93 33.50 5.41
CA ASP A 31 20.76 33.19 4.58
C ASP A 31 19.54 32.91 5.46
N PHE A 32 19.76 32.28 6.62
CA PHE A 32 18.71 32.01 7.60
C PHE A 32 18.22 33.30 8.27
N PHE A 33 19.14 34.19 8.68
CA PHE A 33 18.76 35.45 9.32
C PHE A 33 17.98 36.38 8.38
N ASN A 34 18.19 36.28 7.07
CA ASN A 34 17.43 37.05 6.08
C ASN A 34 15.97 36.58 5.94
N ILE A 35 15.68 35.29 6.18
CA ILE A 35 14.33 34.73 6.07
C ILE A 35 13.60 34.63 7.42
N TRP A 36 14.34 34.75 8.53
CA TRP A 36 13.80 34.58 9.87
C TRP A 36 13.07 35.84 10.34
N THR A 37 11.86 35.64 10.85
CA THR A 37 11.00 36.71 11.39
C THR A 37 11.33 37.12 12.82
N GLY A 38 12.33 36.51 13.46
CA GLY A 38 12.76 36.85 14.83
C GLY A 38 11.98 36.17 15.96
N ILE A 39 10.96 35.38 15.62
CA ILE A 39 10.15 34.66 16.62
C ILE A 39 10.84 33.33 16.95
N LEU A 40 11.08 33.09 18.24
CA LEU A 40 11.68 31.85 18.74
C LEU A 40 10.79 31.25 19.84
N LEU A 41 10.49 29.96 19.72
CA LEU A 41 9.81 29.18 20.75
C LEU A 41 10.79 28.14 21.31
N ILE A 42 11.15 28.27 22.58
CA ILE A 42 12.03 27.32 23.25
C ILE A 42 11.18 26.35 24.05
N MET A 43 11.37 25.05 23.81
CA MET A 43 10.67 23.98 24.50
C MET A 43 11.67 23.14 25.29
N THR A 44 11.40 22.93 26.58
CA THR A 44 12.16 22.05 27.46
C THR A 44 11.21 21.06 28.15
N PRO A 45 11.61 19.78 28.30
CA PRO A 45 10.75 18.80 28.96
C PRO A 45 10.58 19.15 30.44
N THR A 46 9.34 19.09 30.94
CA THR A 46 9.03 19.24 32.35
C THR A 46 9.19 17.92 33.10
N THR A 47 9.19 17.95 34.44
CA THR A 47 9.26 16.74 35.28
C THR A 47 8.07 15.78 35.08
N GLU A 48 6.95 16.29 34.57
CA GLU A 48 5.76 15.50 34.22
C GLU A 48 5.85 14.86 32.81
N PHE A 49 6.84 15.24 32.00
CA PHE A 49 6.99 14.71 30.65
C PHE A 49 7.38 13.23 30.69
N LYS A 50 6.46 12.36 30.26
CA LYS A 50 6.72 10.93 30.04
C LYS A 50 6.89 10.67 28.54
N LYS A 51 7.94 9.92 28.19
CA LYS A 51 8.12 9.43 26.81
C LYS A 51 7.02 8.40 26.50
N GLY A 52 6.04 8.80 25.69
CA GLY A 52 5.02 7.89 25.16
C GLY A 52 5.56 7.10 23.96
N ASN A 53 5.16 5.83 23.85
CA ASN A 53 5.38 5.01 22.66
C ASN A 53 4.03 4.53 22.11
N GLU A 54 3.14 5.48 21.85
CA GLU A 54 1.73 5.25 21.50
C GLU A 54 1.51 4.87 20.02
N VAL A 55 2.57 4.89 19.21
CA VAL A 55 2.44 4.64 17.77
C VAL A 55 2.58 3.14 17.50
N LYS A 56 1.45 2.42 17.52
CA LYS A 56 1.40 1.09 16.89
C LYS A 56 1.84 1.22 15.44
N GLY A 57 2.86 0.44 15.05
CA GLY A 57 3.38 0.46 13.69
C GLY A 57 2.29 0.22 12.64
N VAL A 58 2.40 0.88 11.48
CA VAL A 58 1.42 0.76 10.39
C VAL A 58 1.24 -0.71 9.96
N PHE A 59 2.33 -1.48 9.93
CA PHE A 59 2.32 -2.91 9.60
C PHE A 59 1.50 -3.76 10.59
N THR A 60 1.57 -3.48 11.90
CA THR A 60 0.81 -4.30 12.88
C THR A 60 -0.68 -4.09 12.71
N ARG A 61 -1.12 -2.84 12.47
CA ARG A 61 -2.52 -2.54 12.15
C ARG A 61 -2.99 -3.23 10.85
N PHE A 62 -2.13 -3.29 9.83
CA PHE A 62 -2.43 -3.98 8.57
C PHE A 62 -2.58 -5.50 8.76
N PHE A 63 -1.67 -6.13 9.51
CA PHE A 63 -1.79 -7.55 9.83
C PHE A 63 -3.04 -7.88 10.65
N ASP A 64 -3.44 -7.00 11.57
CA ASP A 64 -4.67 -7.14 12.34
C ASP A 64 -5.93 -7.12 11.44
N LEU A 65 -5.92 -6.34 10.35
CA LEU A 65 -6.99 -6.30 9.35
C LEU A 65 -7.03 -7.55 8.46
N LEU A 66 -5.87 -8.15 8.14
CA LEU A 66 -5.79 -9.36 7.31
C LEU A 66 -6.07 -10.65 8.08
N LYS A 67 -5.77 -10.70 9.38
CA LYS A 67 -5.88 -11.89 10.24
C LYS A 67 -7.27 -12.57 10.21
N PRO A 68 -8.40 -11.86 10.15
CA PRO A 68 -9.73 -12.47 10.02
C PRO A 68 -9.97 -13.13 8.65
N GLN A 69 -9.27 -12.70 7.60
CA GLN A 69 -9.48 -13.13 6.21
C GLN A 69 -8.56 -14.29 5.78
N LYS A 70 -7.95 -15.01 6.73
CA LYS A 70 -6.97 -16.09 6.46
C LYS A 70 -7.48 -17.18 5.52
N GLY A 71 -8.74 -17.60 5.65
CA GLY A 71 -9.31 -18.62 4.77
C GLY A 71 -9.39 -18.16 3.31
N LEU A 72 -9.71 -16.88 3.09
CA LEU A 72 -9.80 -16.30 1.76
C LEU A 72 -8.41 -16.10 1.14
N LEU A 73 -7.44 -15.63 1.94
CA LEU A 73 -6.03 -15.57 1.53
C LEU A 73 -5.48 -16.94 1.15
N PHE A 74 -5.82 -17.99 1.90
CA PHE A 74 -5.40 -19.36 1.58
C PHE A 74 -6.00 -19.83 0.25
N ASN A 75 -7.27 -19.55 -0.03
CA ASN A 75 -7.90 -19.89 -1.31
C ASN A 75 -7.26 -19.14 -2.49
N ILE A 76 -6.95 -17.86 -2.33
CA ILE A 76 -6.22 -17.06 -3.34
C ILE A 76 -4.83 -17.65 -3.57
N PHE A 77 -4.13 -18.03 -2.51
CA PHE A 77 -2.81 -18.64 -2.59
C PHE A 77 -2.86 -19.97 -3.35
N LEU A 78 -3.81 -20.85 -3.01
CA LEU A 78 -3.99 -22.12 -3.69
C LEU A 78 -4.35 -21.95 -5.17
N ALA A 79 -5.25 -21.03 -5.50
CA ALA A 79 -5.60 -20.70 -6.88
C ALA A 79 -4.38 -20.16 -7.66
N SER A 80 -3.57 -19.30 -7.04
CA SER A 80 -2.34 -18.77 -7.64
C SER A 80 -1.30 -19.88 -7.91
N LEU A 81 -1.19 -20.83 -6.99
CA LEU A 81 -0.31 -21.99 -7.15
C LEU A 81 -0.75 -22.85 -8.34
N LEU A 82 -2.06 -23.12 -8.47
CA LEU A 82 -2.63 -23.86 -9.60
C LEU A 82 -2.41 -23.14 -10.94
N ILE A 83 -2.63 -21.83 -11.00
CA ILE A 83 -2.39 -21.02 -12.22
C ILE A 83 -0.91 -21.10 -12.63
N THR A 84 -0.01 -21.02 -11.65
CA THR A 84 1.43 -21.15 -11.90
C THR A 84 1.78 -22.54 -12.43
N ALA A 85 1.23 -23.60 -11.82
CA ALA A 85 1.41 -24.97 -12.28
C ALA A 85 0.92 -25.18 -13.72
N PHE A 86 -0.27 -24.68 -14.06
CA PHE A 86 -0.79 -24.70 -15.44
C PHE A 86 0.09 -23.90 -16.40
N GLY A 87 0.65 -22.78 -15.96
CA GLY A 87 1.63 -22.01 -16.73
C GLY A 87 2.88 -22.82 -17.07
N ILE A 88 3.44 -23.53 -16.09
CA ILE A 88 4.62 -24.39 -16.28
C ILE A 88 4.30 -25.54 -17.24
N ILE A 89 3.15 -26.23 -17.05
CA ILE A 89 2.71 -27.30 -17.96
C ILE A 89 2.55 -26.75 -19.39
N GLY A 90 2.05 -25.52 -19.55
CA GLY A 90 1.96 -24.86 -20.85
C GLY A 90 3.30 -24.59 -21.52
N SER A 91 4.36 -24.30 -20.76
CA SER A 91 5.71 -24.19 -21.33
C SER A 91 6.23 -25.53 -21.87
N PHE A 92 5.90 -26.65 -21.20
CA PHE A 92 6.24 -27.99 -21.70
C PHE A 92 5.50 -28.33 -23.00
N TYR A 93 4.28 -27.82 -23.20
CA TYR A 93 3.55 -28.02 -24.47
C TYR A 93 4.36 -27.51 -25.68
N PHE A 94 4.92 -26.30 -25.61
CA PHE A 94 5.76 -25.77 -26.68
C PHE A 94 7.02 -26.59 -26.92
N LYS A 95 7.63 -27.13 -25.86
CA LYS A 95 8.77 -28.04 -25.97
C LYS A 95 8.41 -29.29 -26.76
N PHE A 96 7.38 -30.03 -26.34
CA PHE A 96 6.93 -31.25 -27.03
C PHE A 96 6.49 -30.97 -28.47
N LEU A 97 5.85 -29.82 -28.70
CA LEU A 97 5.43 -29.41 -30.03
C LEU A 97 6.62 -29.27 -30.99
N LEU A 98 7.66 -28.54 -30.57
CA LEU A 98 8.83 -28.24 -31.41
C LEU A 98 9.83 -29.39 -31.52
N ASP A 99 10.05 -30.12 -30.43
CA ASP A 99 11.12 -31.12 -30.35
C ASP A 99 10.65 -32.51 -30.83
N ASP A 100 9.39 -32.89 -30.59
CA ASP A 100 8.90 -34.24 -30.86
C ASP A 100 7.87 -34.30 -32.00
N ILE A 101 6.90 -33.38 -32.02
CA ILE A 101 5.75 -33.48 -32.93
C ILE A 101 6.08 -32.94 -34.33
N VAL A 102 6.71 -31.76 -34.41
CA VAL A 102 7.08 -31.12 -35.69
C VAL A 102 8.12 -31.95 -36.46
N PRO A 103 9.23 -32.44 -35.85
CA PRO A 103 10.26 -33.17 -36.58
C PRO A 103 9.78 -34.55 -37.09
N ASN A 104 8.94 -35.24 -36.31
CA ASN A 104 8.41 -36.57 -36.66
C ASN A 104 7.12 -36.51 -37.49
N ASN A 105 6.60 -35.32 -37.80
CA ASN A 105 5.39 -35.08 -38.59
C ASN A 105 4.13 -35.85 -38.09
N LEU A 106 4.01 -36.00 -36.77
CA LEU A 106 2.97 -36.80 -36.11
C LEU A 106 1.65 -36.02 -35.99
N ARG A 107 0.88 -35.94 -37.07
CA ARG A 107 -0.39 -35.16 -37.14
C ARG A 107 -1.46 -35.61 -36.14
N GLN A 108 -1.54 -36.91 -35.84
CA GLN A 108 -2.51 -37.43 -34.88
C GLN A 108 -2.16 -37.02 -33.44
N SER A 109 -0.88 -37.15 -33.06
CA SER A 109 -0.38 -36.71 -31.74
C SER A 109 -0.53 -35.20 -31.56
N LEU A 110 -0.25 -34.40 -32.61
CA LEU A 110 -0.47 -32.96 -32.59
C LEU A 110 -1.90 -32.62 -32.18
N THR A 111 -2.89 -33.22 -32.86
CA THR A 111 -4.30 -32.91 -32.65
C THR A 111 -4.74 -33.23 -31.22
N VAL A 112 -4.32 -34.38 -30.69
CA VAL A 112 -4.66 -34.81 -29.32
C VAL A 112 -4.04 -33.87 -28.27
N PHE A 113 -2.76 -33.54 -28.41
CA PHE A 113 -2.07 -32.65 -27.47
C PHE A 113 -2.61 -31.21 -27.54
N SER A 114 -2.91 -30.70 -28.74
CA SER A 114 -3.49 -29.37 -28.90
C SER A 114 -4.87 -29.26 -28.26
N ILE A 115 -5.74 -30.27 -28.41
CA ILE A 115 -7.05 -30.29 -27.73
C ILE A 115 -6.86 -30.32 -26.21
N GLY A 116 -5.95 -31.15 -25.71
CA GLY A 116 -5.62 -31.20 -24.27
C GLY A 116 -5.12 -29.85 -23.75
N PHE A 117 -4.27 -29.16 -24.52
CA PHE A 117 -3.76 -27.83 -24.17
C PHE A 117 -4.85 -26.74 -24.20
N ILE A 118 -5.79 -26.80 -25.15
CA ILE A 118 -6.94 -25.90 -25.18
C ILE A 118 -7.79 -26.09 -23.91
N ILE A 119 -8.09 -27.35 -23.53
CA ILE A 119 -8.84 -27.65 -22.31
C ILE A 119 -8.09 -27.12 -21.08
N LEU A 120 -6.79 -27.39 -20.96
CA LEU A 120 -5.96 -26.88 -19.87
C LEU A 120 -5.96 -25.34 -19.81
N SER A 121 -5.88 -24.68 -20.97
CA SER A 121 -5.92 -23.22 -21.07
C SER A 121 -7.26 -22.66 -20.61
N VAL A 122 -8.37 -23.30 -20.98
CA VAL A 122 -9.72 -22.93 -20.52
C VAL A 122 -9.82 -23.06 -19.01
N PHE A 123 -9.35 -24.17 -18.43
CA PHE A 123 -9.31 -24.34 -16.97
C PHE A 123 -8.45 -23.27 -16.29
N LYS A 124 -7.28 -22.95 -16.84
CA LYS A 124 -6.41 -21.89 -16.33
C LYS A 124 -7.13 -20.54 -16.28
N VAL A 125 -7.80 -20.15 -17.36
CA VAL A 125 -8.56 -18.88 -17.44
C VAL A 125 -9.71 -18.87 -16.43
N ILE A 126 -10.43 -19.98 -16.25
CA ILE A 126 -11.49 -20.10 -15.25
C ILE A 126 -10.93 -19.94 -13.82
N THR A 127 -9.83 -20.62 -13.50
CA THR A 127 -9.17 -20.49 -12.20
C THR A 127 -8.66 -19.06 -11.96
N GLU A 128 -8.16 -18.40 -13.01
CA GLU A 128 -7.73 -17.01 -12.95
C GLU A 128 -8.89 -16.05 -12.69
N ALA A 129 -10.02 -16.25 -13.36
CA ALA A 129 -11.25 -15.50 -13.09
C ALA A 129 -11.72 -15.69 -11.64
N PHE A 130 -11.69 -16.92 -11.14
CA PHE A 130 -12.03 -17.22 -9.74
C PHE A 130 -11.08 -16.53 -8.75
N ARG A 131 -9.76 -16.58 -9.01
CA ARG A 131 -8.76 -15.87 -8.20
C ARG A 131 -9.02 -14.36 -8.17
N THR A 132 -9.30 -13.77 -9.33
CA THR A 132 -9.61 -12.33 -9.44
C THR A 132 -10.87 -11.97 -8.65
N GLN A 133 -11.92 -12.79 -8.73
CA GLN A 133 -13.14 -12.59 -7.94
C GLN A 133 -12.87 -12.66 -6.43
N LEU A 134 -12.04 -13.61 -5.98
CA LEU A 134 -11.63 -13.68 -4.58
C LEU A 134 -10.83 -12.45 -4.15
N LEU A 135 -9.91 -11.95 -4.99
CA LEU A 135 -9.15 -10.73 -4.71
C LEU A 135 -10.06 -9.50 -4.60
N ILE A 136 -11.07 -9.37 -5.46
CA ILE A 136 -12.07 -8.29 -5.37
C ILE A 136 -12.85 -8.42 -4.05
N HIS A 137 -13.32 -9.62 -3.70
CA HIS A 137 -14.06 -9.84 -2.46
C HIS A 137 -13.20 -9.54 -1.22
N LEU A 138 -11.91 -9.90 -1.25
CA LEU A 138 -10.96 -9.56 -0.20
C LEU A 138 -10.80 -8.05 -0.05
N GLY A 139 -10.62 -7.32 -1.17
CA GLY A 139 -10.54 -5.87 -1.17
C GLY A 139 -11.75 -5.23 -0.50
N GLN A 140 -12.96 -5.63 -0.92
CA GLN A 140 -14.21 -5.12 -0.32
C GLN A 140 -14.32 -5.42 1.18
N ARG A 141 -13.91 -6.61 1.63
CA ARG A 141 -13.91 -7.01 3.05
C ARG A 141 -12.97 -6.17 3.91
N LEU A 142 -11.91 -5.60 3.32
CA LEU A 142 -10.98 -4.71 3.99
C LEU A 142 -11.43 -3.24 3.90
N ASP A 143 -11.91 -2.82 2.73
CA ASP A 143 -12.28 -1.43 2.45
C ASP A 143 -13.53 -0.98 3.22
N ILE A 144 -14.58 -1.81 3.25
CA ILE A 144 -15.88 -1.43 3.84
C ILE A 144 -15.74 -1.08 5.34
N PRO A 145 -15.12 -1.92 6.20
CA PRO A 145 -14.96 -1.58 7.61
C PRO A 145 -14.10 -0.34 7.83
N LEU A 146 -13.07 -0.12 7.00
CA LEU A 146 -12.20 1.05 7.11
C LEU A 146 -12.93 2.34 6.77
N MET A 147 -13.68 2.35 5.65
CA MET A 147 -14.45 3.52 5.24
C MET A 147 -15.59 3.83 6.20
N LEU A 148 -16.35 2.81 6.62
CA LEU A 148 -17.44 3.00 7.58
C LEU A 148 -16.92 3.43 8.95
N GLY A 149 -15.80 2.84 9.42
CA GLY A 149 -15.19 3.23 10.68
C GLY A 149 -14.69 4.68 10.68
N TYR A 150 -14.09 5.14 9.58
CA TYR A 150 -13.70 6.55 9.43
C TYR A 150 -14.93 7.46 9.40
N TYR A 151 -15.93 7.12 8.58
CA TYR A 151 -17.14 7.91 8.44
C TYR A 151 -17.86 8.09 9.79
N ASP A 152 -18.11 6.98 10.49
CA ASP A 152 -18.77 6.99 11.80
C ASP A 152 -17.97 7.80 12.83
N HIS A 153 -16.64 7.66 12.83
CA HIS A 153 -15.80 8.46 13.71
C HIS A 153 -15.90 9.96 13.42
N VAL A 154 -15.81 10.36 12.15
CA VAL A 154 -15.81 11.78 11.76
C VAL A 154 -17.16 12.44 12.06
N VAL A 155 -18.28 11.79 11.76
CA VAL A 155 -19.62 12.36 12.01
C VAL A 155 -19.87 12.60 13.50
N ASN A 156 -19.24 11.81 14.37
CA ASN A 156 -19.35 11.94 15.83
C ASN A 156 -18.37 12.97 16.45
N LEU A 157 -17.55 13.67 15.66
CA LEU A 157 -16.61 14.67 16.18
C LEU A 157 -17.30 15.98 16.58
N PRO A 158 -16.77 16.69 17.60
CA PRO A 158 -17.33 17.97 18.03
C PRO A 158 -17.13 19.08 16.98
N MET A 159 -18.00 20.10 16.99
CA MET A 159 -18.00 21.20 16.02
C MET A 159 -16.65 21.94 15.89
N ASN A 160 -15.84 21.98 16.94
CA ASN A 160 -14.49 22.56 16.92
C ASN A 160 -13.57 21.89 15.88
N PHE A 161 -13.74 20.58 15.65
CA PHE A 161 -13.00 19.88 14.60
C PHE A 161 -13.35 20.41 13.20
N PHE A 162 -14.65 20.61 12.94
CA PHE A 162 -15.15 21.11 11.66
C PHE A 162 -14.88 22.61 11.44
N GLY A 163 -14.78 23.40 12.52
CA GLY A 163 -14.45 24.82 12.43
C GLY A 163 -12.97 25.11 12.11
N THR A 164 -12.09 24.12 12.25
CA THR A 164 -10.63 24.27 12.09
C THR A 164 -10.07 23.60 10.83
N ARG A 165 -10.89 22.88 10.06
CA ARG A 165 -10.49 22.19 8.82
C ARG A 165 -11.44 22.49 7.68
N GLU A 166 -10.90 22.52 6.46
CA GLU A 166 -11.71 22.63 5.25
C GLU A 166 -12.37 21.28 4.90
N VAL A 167 -13.54 21.32 4.26
CA VAL A 167 -14.25 20.12 3.80
C VAL A 167 -13.36 19.27 2.88
N GLY A 168 -12.57 19.92 2.01
CA GLY A 168 -11.63 19.25 1.11
C GLY A 168 -10.51 18.49 1.85
N GLU A 169 -10.05 18.98 2.99
CA GLU A 169 -9.04 18.32 3.82
C GLU A 169 -9.59 17.01 4.41
N ILE A 170 -10.83 17.04 4.92
CA ILE A 170 -11.51 15.86 5.48
C ILE A 170 -11.73 14.80 4.39
N ILE A 171 -12.23 15.20 3.22
CA ILE A 171 -12.44 14.30 2.08
C ILE A 171 -11.09 13.74 1.58
N SER A 172 -10.03 14.55 1.54
CA SER A 172 -8.70 14.08 1.16
C SER A 172 -8.21 12.99 2.10
N ARG A 173 -8.39 13.15 3.42
CA ARG A 173 -7.99 12.15 4.41
C ARG A 173 -8.80 10.87 4.32
N PHE A 174 -10.09 10.95 4.00
CA PHE A 174 -10.92 9.80 3.69
C PHE A 174 -10.40 9.02 2.47
N ASN A 175 -10.07 9.73 1.38
CA ASN A 175 -9.52 9.12 0.18
C ASN A 175 -8.12 8.55 0.41
N ASP A 176 -7.28 9.21 1.21
CA ASP A 176 -5.96 8.71 1.58
C ASP A 176 -6.08 7.40 2.37
N ALA A 177 -7.04 7.31 3.30
CA ALA A 177 -7.32 6.07 4.03
C ALA A 177 -7.76 4.94 3.09
N SER A 178 -8.52 5.25 2.04
CA SER A 178 -8.90 4.29 0.99
C SER A 178 -7.72 3.91 0.08
N LYS A 179 -6.74 4.80 -0.15
CA LYS A 179 -5.55 4.53 -0.97
C LYS A 179 -4.49 3.65 -0.29
N ILE A 180 -4.57 3.44 1.02
CA ILE A 180 -3.67 2.51 1.75
C ILE A 180 -3.98 1.03 1.41
N ARG A 181 -5.06 0.77 0.64
CA ARG A 181 -5.42 -0.51 0.04
C ARG A 181 -4.30 -1.14 -0.80
#